data_AF-A0A3R7K0R9-F1
#
_entry.id   AF-A0A3R7K0R9-F1
#
_cell.length_a   1.000
_cell.length_b   1.000
_cell.length_c   1.000
_cell.angle_alpha   90.00
_cell.angle_beta   90.00
_cell.angle_gamma   90.00
#
_symmetry.space_group_name_H-M   'P 1'
#
loop_
_entity.id
_entity.type
_entity.pdbx_description
1 polymer ?
#
loop_
_entity_poly.entity_id
_entity_poly.type
_entity_poly.pdbx_seq_one_letter_code
_entity_poly.pdbx_strand_id
1 'polypeptide(L)'
;MPNLCASATFNPPVITILGSALREETIKVMEQRIPASVSTSSSPSKEPIKFLFYPNPDHWRMELSQHFCNDLHKSAVFLAIIEALEGEGWNLRASNSTRDNDSGKETTKLFFARNP
;
A
#
# COMPACT_ATOMS: atom_id res chain seq x y z
N MET A 1 -17.38 9.70 10.52
CA MET A 1 -17.01 8.34 10.06
C MET A 1 -15.50 8.32 9.86
N PRO A 2 -14.79 7.26 10.29
CA PRO A 2 -13.35 7.19 10.09
C PRO A 2 -13.04 7.06 8.60
N ASN A 3 -11.97 7.73 8.14
CA ASN A 3 -11.46 7.65 6.77
C ASN A 3 -10.05 7.05 6.81
N LEU A 4 -9.65 6.46 5.69
CA LEU A 4 -8.35 5.83 5.51
C LEU A 4 -7.70 6.36 4.24
N CYS A 5 -6.39 6.60 4.27
CA CYS A 5 -5.60 6.92 3.10
C CYS A 5 -4.48 5.90 2.94
N ALA A 6 -4.46 5.18 1.82
CA ALA A 6 -3.30 4.40 1.41
C ALA A 6 -2.53 5.19 0.35
N SER A 7 -1.23 5.39 0.55
CA SER A 7 -0.35 6.06 -0.41
C SER A 7 0.78 5.11 -0.81
N ALA A 8 0.97 4.93 -2.12
CA ALA A 8 2.04 4.11 -2.67
C ALA A 8 2.92 4.96 -3.59
N THR A 9 4.23 4.94 -3.34
CA THR A 9 5.23 5.66 -4.14
C THR A 9 6.17 4.65 -4.79
N PHE A 10 6.46 4.84 -6.08
CA PHE A 10 7.31 3.95 -6.87
C PHE A 10 8.36 4.77 -7.63
N ASN A 11 9.61 4.35 -7.80
CA ASN A 11 10.33 3.19 -7.26
C ASN A 11 11.49 3.64 -6.32
N PRO A 12 11.97 2.79 -5.40
CA PRO A 12 11.42 1.48 -5.02
C PRO A 12 10.02 1.62 -4.40
N PRO A 13 9.19 0.56 -4.38
CA PRO A 13 7.85 0.61 -3.81
C PRO A 13 7.87 0.92 -2.32
N VAL A 14 7.19 2.01 -1.92
CA VAL A 14 6.93 2.37 -0.53
C VAL A 14 5.44 2.57 -0.36
N ILE A 15 4.82 1.82 0.55
CA ILE A 15 3.38 1.85 0.81
C ILE A 15 3.18 2.33 2.23
N THR A 16 2.30 3.32 2.39
CA THR A 16 1.92 3.90 3.67
C THR A 16 0.41 3.88 3.83
N ILE A 17 -0.06 3.59 5.04
CA ILE A 17 -1.48 3.53 5.34
C ILE A 17 -1.76 4.35 6.61
N LEU A 18 -2.57 5.40 6.44
CA LEU A 18 -2.94 6.35 7.48
C LEU A 18 -4.42 6.19 7.81
N GLY A 19 -4.75 6.02 9.10
CA GLY A 19 -6.11 6.03 9.62
C GLY A 19 -6.23 5.25 10.93
N SER A 20 -6.82 5.87 11.95
CA SER A 20 -6.84 5.38 13.34
C SER A 20 -7.68 4.12 13.59
N ALA A 21 -8.47 3.68 12.61
CA ALA A 21 -9.41 2.57 12.74
C ALA A 21 -9.00 1.31 11.95
N LEU A 22 -7.74 1.23 11.49
CA LEU A 22 -7.25 0.05 10.78
C LEU A 22 -6.84 -1.05 11.77
N ARG A 23 -7.37 -2.25 11.58
CA ARG A 23 -7.01 -3.42 12.40
C ARG A 23 -5.69 -4.01 11.93
N GLU A 24 -4.91 -4.56 12.85
CA GLU A 24 -3.65 -5.24 12.55
C GLU A 24 -3.85 -6.45 11.62
N GLU A 25 -5.01 -7.12 11.69
CA GLU A 25 -5.33 -8.24 10.79
C GLU A 25 -5.39 -7.81 9.32
N THR A 26 -5.95 -6.62 9.04
CA THR A 26 -5.98 -6.05 7.69
C THR A 26 -4.56 -5.80 7.16
N ILE A 27 -3.66 -5.34 8.04
CA ILE A 27 -2.24 -5.17 7.73
C ILE A 27 -1.61 -6.52 7.34
N LYS A 28 -1.84 -7.57 8.13
CA LYS A 28 -1.31 -8.92 7.84
C LYS A 28 -1.78 -9.47 6.50
N VAL A 29 -3.04 -9.25 6.13
CA VAL A 29 -3.56 -9.63 4.80
C VAL A 29 -2.80 -8.91 3.68
N MET A 30 -2.52 -7.61 3.86
CA MET A 30 -1.75 -6.84 2.89
C MET A 30 -0.27 -7.29 2.82
N GLU A 31 0.35 -7.66 3.94
CA GLU A 31 1.71 -8.23 3.98
C GLU A 31 1.84 -9.51 3.16
N GLN A 32 0.79 -10.31 3.08
CA GLN A 32 0.79 -11.55 2.29
C GLN A 32 0.57 -11.28 0.80
N ARG A 33 -0.26 -10.29 0.43
CA ARG A 33 -0.67 -10.06 -0.98
C ARG A 33 0.26 -9.13 -1.75
N ILE A 34 0.75 -8.06 -1.12
CA ILE A 34 1.53 -7.01 -1.81
C ILE A 34 2.84 -7.56 -2.39
N PRO A 35 3.67 -8.33 -1.66
CA PRO A 35 4.93 -8.84 -2.20
C PRO A 35 4.75 -9.77 -3.42
N ALA A 36 3.60 -10.43 -3.56
CA ALA A 36 3.30 -11.26 -4.72
C ALA A 36 2.93 -10.45 -5.98
N SER A 37 2.73 -9.14 -5.85
CA SER A 37 2.24 -8.25 -6.91
C SER A 37 3.34 -7.42 -7.58
N VAL A 38 4.62 -7.58 -7.20
CA VAL A 38 5.76 -6.79 -7.72
C VAL A 38 6.44 -7.46 -8.91
N SER A 39 7.12 -6.67 -9.77
CA SER A 39 7.71 -7.17 -11.04
C SER A 39 8.94 -8.06 -10.87
N THR A 40 9.43 -8.21 -9.65
CA THR A 40 10.71 -8.85 -9.34
C THR A 40 10.42 -10.06 -8.46
N SER A 41 10.94 -11.23 -8.85
CA SER A 41 10.74 -12.45 -8.08
C SER A 41 11.38 -12.33 -6.69
N SER A 42 10.62 -12.65 -5.65
CA SER A 42 11.13 -12.75 -4.28
C SER A 42 11.99 -13.99 -4.12
N SER A 43 13.14 -13.86 -3.44
CA SER A 43 13.92 -15.02 -3.00
C SER A 43 13.23 -15.70 -1.81
N PRO A 44 13.00 -17.02 -1.82
CA PRO A 44 12.41 -17.74 -0.69
C PRO A 44 13.30 -17.74 0.56
N SER A 45 14.57 -17.33 0.45
CA SER A 45 15.52 -17.26 1.57
C SER A 45 15.46 -15.96 2.39
N LYS A 46 14.69 -14.96 1.96
CA LYS A 46 14.61 -13.67 2.65
C LYS A 46 13.41 -13.64 3.59
N GLU A 47 13.59 -13.00 4.73
CA GLU A 47 12.48 -12.72 5.64
C GLU A 47 11.35 -11.98 4.90
N PRO A 48 10.07 -12.30 5.21
CA PRO A 48 8.95 -11.64 4.58
C PRO A 48 8.93 -10.15 4.94
N ILE A 49 8.68 -9.31 3.95
CA ILE A 49 8.57 -7.86 4.12
C ILE A 49 7.31 -7.55 4.92
N LYS A 50 7.42 -6.71 5.94
CA LYS A 50 6.33 -6.36 6.87
C LYS A 50 6.04 -4.87 6.86
N PHE A 51 4.84 -4.50 7.32
CA PHE A 51 4.55 -3.14 7.71
C PHE A 51 5.13 -2.86 9.10
N LEU A 52 5.75 -1.69 9.23
CA LEU A 52 6.19 -1.15 10.51
C LEU A 52 5.26 0.01 10.89
N PHE A 53 4.84 0.05 12.15
CA PHE A 53 4.03 1.14 12.67
C PHE A 53 4.93 2.30 13.11
N TYR A 54 4.58 3.52 12.71
CA TYR A 54 5.27 4.74 13.06
C TYR A 54 4.26 5.73 13.67
N PRO A 55 4.56 6.33 14.83
CA PRO A 55 3.73 7.39 15.41
C PRO A 55 4.01 8.76 14.78
N ASN A 56 3.08 9.71 14.95
CA ASN A 56 3.23 11.13 14.59
C ASN A 56 3.58 11.43 13.10
N PRO A 57 2.62 11.30 12.17
CA PRO A 57 1.26 10.78 12.35
C PRO A 57 1.25 9.26 12.45
N ASP A 58 0.25 8.70 13.13
CA ASP A 58 0.09 7.25 13.25
C ASP A 58 -0.15 6.61 11.88
N HIS A 59 0.79 5.79 11.42
CA HIS A 59 0.72 5.14 10.13
C HIS A 59 1.50 3.83 10.08
N TRP A 60 1.06 2.96 9.18
CA TRP A 60 1.80 1.76 8.81
C TRP A 60 2.62 2.05 7.56
N ARG A 61 3.87 1.59 7.52
CA ARG A 61 4.77 1.75 6.37
C ARG A 61 5.44 0.43 6.01
N MET A 62 5.35 0.05 4.73
CA MET A 62 6.04 -1.07 4.12
C MET A 62 6.98 -0.54 3.03
N GLU A 63 8.20 -1.02 3.00
CA GLU A 63 9.18 -0.68 1.97
C GLU A 63 9.74 -1.93 1.31
N LEU A 64 9.68 -1.97 -0.01
CA LEU A 64 10.20 -3.05 -0.84
C LEU A 64 11.49 -2.58 -1.54
N SER A 65 12.52 -2.23 -0.78
CA SER A 65 13.72 -1.52 -1.26
C SER A 65 14.46 -2.20 -2.41
N GLN A 66 14.35 -3.53 -2.53
CA GLN A 66 15.02 -4.33 -3.56
C GLN A 66 14.13 -4.69 -4.74
N HIS A 67 12.91 -4.16 -4.77
CA HIS A 67 11.93 -4.45 -5.80
C HIS A 67 11.73 -3.26 -6.74
N PHE A 68 11.26 -3.60 -7.93
CA PHE A 68 10.80 -2.65 -8.93
C PHE A 68 9.39 -3.03 -9.37
N CYS A 69 8.54 -2.03 -9.57
CA CYS A 69 7.22 -2.18 -10.19
C CYS A 69 7.14 -1.37 -11.49
N ASN A 70 6.88 -2.07 -12.60
CA ASN A 70 6.37 -1.45 -13.82
C ASN A 70 4.87 -1.12 -13.67
N ASP A 71 4.25 -0.49 -14.66
CA ASP A 71 2.87 0.02 -14.54
C ASP A 71 1.83 -1.10 -14.31
N LEU A 72 2.04 -2.28 -14.89
CA LEU A 72 1.19 -3.45 -14.64
C LEU A 72 1.26 -3.87 -13.16
N HIS A 73 2.46 -3.93 -12.60
CA HIS A 73 2.65 -4.35 -11.20
C HIS A 73 2.26 -3.25 -10.21
N LYS A 74 2.38 -1.96 -10.57
CA LYS A 74 1.76 -0.87 -9.79
C LYS A 74 0.25 -1.07 -9.71
N SER A 75 -0.39 -1.38 -10.83
CA SER A 75 -1.83 -1.65 -10.89
C SER A 75 -2.23 -2.86 -10.05
N ALA A 76 -1.44 -3.95 -10.08
CA ALA A 76 -1.64 -5.12 -9.24
C ALA A 76 -1.50 -4.79 -7.74
N VAL A 77 -0.51 -3.97 -7.35
CA VAL A 77 -0.37 -3.48 -5.97
C VAL A 77 -1.58 -2.66 -5.54
N PHE A 78 -2.09 -1.75 -6.39
CA PHE A 78 -3.29 -0.97 -6.08
C PHE A 78 -4.50 -1.89 -5.86
N LEU A 79 -4.68 -2.89 -6.72
CA LEU A 79 -5.77 -3.85 -6.61
C LEU A 79 -5.67 -4.69 -5.33
N ALA A 80 -4.47 -5.17 -4.98
CA ALA A 80 -4.24 -5.90 -3.73
C ALA A 80 -4.60 -5.07 -2.48
N ILE A 81 -4.29 -3.77 -2.49
CA ILE A 81 -4.67 -2.84 -1.40
C ILE A 81 -6.20 -2.66 -1.36
N ILE A 82 -6.84 -2.44 -2.51
CA ILE A 82 -8.29 -2.24 -2.59
C ILE A 82 -9.05 -3.47 -2.09
N GLU A 83 -8.70 -4.67 -2.56
CA GLU A 83 -9.38 -5.91 -2.16
C GLU A 83 -9.21 -6.21 -0.66
N ALA A 84 -8.01 -6.01 -0.11
CA ALA A 84 -7.75 -6.25 1.31
C ALA A 84 -8.58 -5.31 2.20
N LEU A 85 -8.76 -4.07 1.76
CA LEU A 85 -9.54 -3.07 2.48
C LEU A 85 -11.05 -3.28 2.31
N GLU A 86 -11.49 -3.63 1.10
CA GLU A 86 -12.90 -3.94 0.80
C GLU A 86 -13.40 -5.14 1.61
N GLY A 87 -12.58 -6.19 1.74
CA GLY A 87 -12.89 -7.37 2.58
C GLY A 87 -13.16 -7.03 4.05
N GLU A 88 -12.63 -5.90 4.54
CA GLU A 88 -12.84 -5.39 5.89
C GLU A 88 -13.90 -4.28 5.95
N GLY A 89 -14.58 -3.97 4.86
CA GLY A 89 -15.66 -2.98 4.76
C GLY A 89 -15.20 -1.54 4.50
N TRP A 90 -13.96 -1.34 4.06
CA TRP A 90 -13.45 -0.05 3.59
C TRP A 90 -13.65 0.09 2.09
N ASN A 91 -14.46 1.06 1.67
CA ASN A 91 -14.83 1.23 0.28
C ASN A 91 -13.99 2.35 -0.34
N LEU A 92 -13.44 2.10 -1.54
CA LEU A 92 -12.71 3.11 -2.29
C LEU A 92 -13.66 4.26 -2.67
N ARG A 93 -13.25 5.49 -2.38
CA ARG A 93 -14.03 6.71 -2.66
C ARG A 93 -13.38 7.60 -3.70
N ALA A 94 -12.05 7.69 -3.66
CA ALA A 94 -11.29 8.53 -4.58
C ALA A 94 -9.87 7.99 -4.76
N SER A 95 -9.26 8.38 -5.87
CA SER A 95 -7.85 8.15 -6.16
C SER A 95 -7.25 9.38 -6.85
N ASN A 96 -6.00 9.68 -6.58
CA ASN A 96 -5.21 10.61 -7.38
C ASN A 96 -3.76 10.13 -7.48
N SER A 97 -3.06 10.58 -8.52
CA SER A 97 -1.65 10.31 -8.72
C SER A 97 -0.90 11.58 -9.12
N THR A 98 0.36 11.65 -8.70
CA THR A 98 1.28 12.71 -9.06
C THR A 98 2.63 12.11 -9.39
N ARG A 99 3.31 12.65 -10.40
CA ARG A 99 4.69 12.29 -10.73
C ARG A 99 5.60 13.46 -10.45
N ASP A 100 6.62 13.22 -9.66
CA ASP A 100 7.70 14.17 -9.45
C ASP A 100 8.72 14.03 -10.59
N ASN A 101 8.97 15.12 -11.31
CA ASN A 101 9.91 15.12 -12.44
C ASN A 101 11.37 15.08 -11.98
N ASP A 102 11.68 15.56 -10.76
CA ASP A 102 13.06 15.62 -10.26
C ASP A 102 13.53 14.26 -9.76
N SER A 103 12.72 13.60 -8.92
CA SER A 103 13.03 12.23 -8.45
C SER A 103 12.61 11.14 -9.44
N GLY A 104 11.78 11.48 -10.43
CA GLY A 104 11.17 10.53 -11.37
C GLY A 104 10.12 9.61 -10.74
N LYS A 105 9.80 9.81 -9.46
CA LYS A 105 8.90 8.94 -8.69
C LYS A 105 7.45 9.30 -8.92
N GLU A 106 6.61 8.28 -8.94
CA GLU A 106 5.16 8.43 -9.00
C GLU A 106 4.56 8.05 -7.65
N THR A 107 3.65 8.87 -7.15
CA THR A 107 2.89 8.62 -5.93
C THR A 107 1.41 8.60 -6.25
N THR A 108 0.75 7.51 -5.87
CA THR A 108 -0.71 7.37 -5.94
C THR A 108 -1.29 7.32 -4.54
N LYS A 109 -2.42 8.01 -4.32
CA LYS A 109 -3.18 8.01 -3.07
C LYS A 109 -4.57 7.45 -3.33
N LEU A 110 -4.98 6.50 -2.51
CA LEU A 110 -6.29 5.85 -2.52
C LEU A 110 -7.00 6.23 -1.21
N PHE A 111 -8.19 6.80 -1.31
CA PHE A 111 -8.97 7.26 -0.18
C PHE A 111 -10.18 6.36 0.04
N PHE A 112 -10.37 5.89 1.27
CA PHE A 112 -11.42 4.95 1.63
C PHE A 112 -12.28 5.48 2.77
N ALA A 113 -13.54 5.04 2.80
CA ALA A 113 -14.47 5.28 3.90
C ALA A 113 -15.31 4.03 4.17
N ARG A 114 -15.80 3.89 5.40
CA ARG A 114 -16.83 2.88 5.71
C ARG A 114 -18.14 3.21 4.97
N ASN A 115 -18.93 2.18 4.68
CA ASN A 115 -20.31 2.42 4.28
C ASN A 115 -21.09 2.98 5.48
N PRO A 116 -21.99 3.95 5.25
CA PRO A 116 -22.89 4.44 6.28
C PRO A 116 -23.81 3.36 6.82
#